data_AF-A0A366DJR7-F1
#
_entry.id   AF-A0A366DJR7-F1
#
_cell.length_a   1.000
_cell.length_b   1.000
_cell.length_c   1.000
_cell.angle_alpha   90.00
_cell.angle_beta   90.00
_cell.angle_gamma   90.00
#
_symmetry.space_group_name_H-M   'P 1'
#
loop_
_entity.id
_entity.type
_entity.pdbx_description
1 polymer ?
#
loop_
_entity_poly.entity_id
_entity_poly.type
_entity_poly.pdbx_seq_one_letter_code
_entity_poly.pdbx_strand_id
1 'polypeptide(L)'
;MGLRRGVLVAVLAVVAAGCAAEGERAQEPMPPAPSGLEKFYEQAPAWGNCVGFGGPDDRFPPNAECVKITVPVDYSRPDGPLAQLALTRIPASGQKIGSLLLNPGGPGVSGLAMAGLANRTELSERFDRVGFDPRGVGASTPSITCLTPQEADSERAEPPLDNTPEGIAAAEAENREYTDRCVARTGPDLLAHVGTREVVQDLDVIRAVLGDPKLTYLGYSYGTKIGSLYAERYPDRVRALVLDGAVDSSQDPVQESLRQAAGFQTAFDAYAAACARESDCPLGTDPARAVERFRALVDPLWDKPATTDDPRGLSYNDAITGVTQSLYTDATWPVLTLGLTELRSGRGDTLLQQADMYDGRRPDGTYANTQDAFNAIRCVDDPRVTDPAVAARQDAEYRRAAPFLDDGRGTGAAPLELCASWPVPNTSEPHRIDVDGVPKIVVVSTTDDPATPYQAGVDLAAQLDAALITFEGTRHTAALVAGNRCLDTAVIAYLVHLTVPEPGLTC
;
A
#
# COMPACT_ATOMS: atom_id res chain seq x y z
N MET A 1 -83.06 5.26 -39.02
CA MET A 1 -82.01 6.30 -38.88
C MET A 1 -82.48 7.31 -37.86
N GLY A 2 -81.72 7.59 -36.81
CA GLY A 2 -82.10 8.67 -35.90
C GLY A 2 -81.51 8.52 -34.51
N LEU A 3 -80.37 9.16 -34.31
CA LEU A 3 -79.62 9.32 -33.07
C LEU A 3 -80.52 9.70 -31.88
N ARG A 4 -80.31 9.03 -30.74
CA ARG A 4 -80.80 9.47 -29.43
C ARG A 4 -79.80 10.43 -28.79
N ARG A 5 -80.33 11.55 -28.32
CA ARG A 5 -79.73 12.47 -27.34
C ARG A 5 -79.67 11.82 -25.95
N GLY A 6 -78.66 12.19 -25.16
CA GLY A 6 -78.59 12.02 -23.70
C GLY A 6 -77.20 12.47 -23.23
N VAL A 7 -77.03 13.72 -22.79
CA VAL A 7 -77.17 14.22 -21.40
C VAL A 7 -76.27 13.47 -20.40
N LEU A 8 -75.29 14.22 -19.89
CA LEU A 8 -74.34 13.91 -18.81
C LEU A 8 -75.03 13.44 -17.52
N VAL A 9 -74.48 12.41 -16.88
CA VAL A 9 -74.53 12.18 -15.43
C VAL A 9 -73.13 11.79 -14.98
N ALA A 10 -72.59 12.56 -14.02
CA ALA A 10 -71.29 12.35 -13.39
C ALA A 10 -71.34 11.16 -12.42
N VAL A 11 -70.29 10.33 -12.44
CA VAL A 11 -70.03 9.30 -11.42
C VAL A 11 -68.64 9.58 -10.85
N LEU A 12 -68.59 9.93 -9.57
CA LEU A 12 -67.36 9.96 -8.78
C LEU A 12 -66.82 8.52 -8.66
N ALA A 13 -65.59 8.29 -9.12
CA ALA A 13 -64.84 7.09 -8.80
C ALA A 13 -63.78 7.44 -7.74
N VAL A 14 -63.94 6.86 -6.55
CA VAL A 14 -62.94 6.83 -5.48
C VAL A 14 -61.79 5.96 -5.95
N VAL A 15 -60.61 6.54 -6.18
CA VAL A 15 -59.38 5.79 -6.43
C VAL A 15 -58.75 5.50 -5.08
N ALA A 16 -58.81 4.23 -4.66
CA ALA A 16 -58.07 3.74 -3.51
C ALA A 16 -56.57 3.79 -3.84
N ALA A 17 -55.82 4.55 -3.04
CA ALA A 17 -54.37 4.54 -3.05
C ALA A 17 -53.87 3.17 -2.57
N GLY A 18 -53.36 2.36 -3.49
CA GLY A 18 -52.55 1.20 -3.14
C GLY A 18 -51.15 1.67 -2.80
N CYS A 19 -50.77 1.59 -1.52
CA CYS A 19 -49.38 1.64 -1.10
C CYS A 19 -48.65 0.47 -1.77
N ALA A 20 -47.83 0.76 -2.79
CA ALA A 20 -46.84 -0.18 -3.26
C ALA A 20 -45.74 -0.23 -2.18
N ALA A 21 -45.67 -1.35 -1.47
CA ALA A 21 -44.52 -1.68 -0.66
C ALA A 21 -43.28 -1.65 -1.56
N GLU A 22 -42.30 -0.83 -1.19
CA GLU A 22 -40.96 -0.88 -1.76
C GLU A 22 -40.45 -2.31 -1.61
N GLY A 23 -40.27 -2.99 -2.74
CA GLY A 23 -39.81 -4.38 -2.76
C GLY A 23 -38.44 -4.47 -2.08
N GLU A 24 -38.35 -5.34 -1.07
CA GLU A 24 -37.07 -5.87 -0.60
C GLU A 24 -36.27 -6.31 -1.82
N ARG A 25 -35.16 -5.60 -2.10
CA ARG A 25 -34.17 -6.05 -3.08
C ARG A 25 -33.74 -7.45 -2.65
N ALA A 26 -34.05 -8.47 -3.44
CA ALA A 26 -33.57 -9.82 -3.20
C ALA A 26 -32.04 -9.77 -3.06
N GLN A 27 -31.55 -10.14 -1.88
CA GLN A 27 -30.12 -10.16 -1.59
C GLN A 27 -29.47 -11.19 -2.52
N GLU A 28 -28.44 -10.75 -3.25
CA GLU A 28 -27.70 -11.63 -4.17
C GLU A 28 -27.19 -12.84 -3.38
N PRO A 29 -27.36 -14.08 -3.86
CA PRO A 29 -26.95 -15.26 -3.11
C PRO A 29 -25.43 -15.27 -2.96
N MET A 30 -24.93 -15.75 -1.81
CA MET A 30 -23.51 -15.95 -1.59
C MET A 30 -22.95 -16.97 -2.61
N PRO A 31 -21.86 -16.64 -3.32
CA PRO A 31 -21.13 -17.62 -4.11
C PRO A 31 -20.68 -18.80 -3.24
N PRO A 32 -20.72 -20.05 -3.75
CA PRO A 32 -20.26 -21.20 -2.99
C PRO A 32 -18.76 -21.08 -2.67
N ALA A 33 -18.38 -21.61 -1.51
CA ALA A 33 -16.97 -21.78 -1.18
C ALA A 33 -16.29 -22.72 -2.18
N PRO A 34 -15.00 -22.52 -2.52
CA PRO A 34 -14.23 -23.51 -3.26
C PRO A 34 -14.20 -24.85 -2.50
N SER A 35 -14.24 -25.95 -3.25
CA SER A 35 -14.25 -27.30 -2.69
C SER A 35 -13.09 -27.53 -1.72
N GLY A 36 -13.41 -28.00 -0.51
CA GLY A 36 -12.42 -28.30 0.54
C GLY A 36 -12.01 -27.09 1.40
N LEU A 37 -12.56 -25.91 1.14
CA LEU A 37 -12.32 -24.68 1.91
C LEU A 37 -13.54 -24.22 2.70
N GLU A 38 -14.64 -24.96 2.68
CA GLU A 38 -15.95 -24.56 3.25
C GLU A 38 -15.82 -24.09 4.71
N LYS A 39 -15.02 -24.79 5.52
CA LYS A 39 -14.76 -24.46 6.93
C LYS A 39 -14.17 -23.06 7.14
N PHE A 40 -13.48 -22.50 6.16
CA PHE A 40 -12.91 -21.15 6.22
C PHE A 40 -13.92 -20.09 5.76
N TYR A 41 -14.80 -20.41 4.81
CA TYR A 41 -15.77 -19.47 4.26
C TYR A 41 -17.01 -19.30 5.15
N GLU A 42 -17.37 -20.34 5.90
CA GLU A 42 -18.58 -20.39 6.74
C GLU A 42 -18.32 -19.93 8.18
N GLN A 43 -17.15 -19.36 8.47
CA GLN A 43 -16.82 -18.87 9.81
C GLN A 43 -17.74 -17.72 10.21
N ALA A 44 -18.25 -17.77 11.45
CA ALA A 44 -19.01 -16.69 12.08
C ALA A 44 -18.26 -16.19 13.32
N PRO A 45 -17.11 -15.52 13.16
CA PRO A 45 -16.28 -15.13 14.28
C PRO A 45 -16.94 -13.98 15.06
N ALA A 46 -16.77 -13.99 16.37
CA ALA A 46 -17.37 -12.99 17.24
C ALA A 46 -16.54 -11.69 17.23
N TRP A 47 -17.15 -10.61 16.76
CA TRP A 47 -16.57 -9.26 16.84
C TRP A 47 -16.51 -8.80 18.29
N GLY A 48 -15.37 -8.21 18.68
CA GLY A 48 -15.13 -7.70 20.02
C GLY A 48 -14.48 -6.32 19.99
N ASN A 49 -14.08 -5.83 21.17
CA ASN A 49 -13.25 -4.63 21.23
C ASN A 49 -11.85 -4.89 20.64
N CYS A 50 -11.14 -3.81 20.30
CA CYS A 50 -9.83 -3.87 19.66
C CYS A 50 -8.64 -3.97 20.62
N VAL A 51 -8.85 -4.37 21.88
CA VAL A 51 -7.75 -4.58 22.82
C VAL A 51 -6.86 -5.73 22.32
N GLY A 52 -5.57 -5.46 22.15
CA GLY A 52 -4.59 -6.45 21.69
C GLY A 52 -4.46 -6.61 20.17
N PHE A 53 -5.14 -5.75 19.38
CA PHE A 53 -5.04 -5.74 17.91
C PHE A 53 -4.07 -4.70 17.36
N GLY A 54 -3.56 -3.78 18.19
CA GLY A 54 -2.66 -2.72 17.76
C GLY A 54 -1.43 -2.62 18.66
N GLY A 55 -0.38 -1.99 18.15
CA GLY A 55 0.75 -1.52 18.95
C GLY A 55 0.36 -0.35 19.88
N PRO A 56 1.28 0.12 20.72
CA PRO A 56 1.03 1.19 21.69
C PRO A 56 0.46 2.49 21.10
N ASP A 57 0.78 2.78 19.83
CA ASP A 57 0.37 3.99 19.12
C ASP A 57 -0.89 3.81 18.27
N ASP A 58 -1.35 2.57 18.08
CA ASP A 58 -2.55 2.28 17.27
C ASP A 58 -3.81 2.63 18.05
N ARG A 59 -4.42 3.76 17.69
CA ARG A 59 -5.66 4.23 18.30
C ARG A 59 -6.85 3.92 17.43
N PHE A 60 -7.57 2.87 17.78
CA PHE A 60 -8.86 2.56 17.18
C PHE A 60 -9.95 3.50 17.71
N PRO A 61 -10.86 3.99 16.86
CA PRO A 61 -12.05 4.72 17.31
C PRO A 61 -12.88 3.90 18.32
N PRO A 62 -13.59 4.54 19.27
CA PRO A 62 -14.33 3.80 20.31
C PRO A 62 -15.41 2.84 19.79
N ASN A 63 -15.90 3.08 18.57
CA ASN A 63 -16.90 2.26 17.89
C ASN A 63 -16.28 1.25 16.90
N ALA A 64 -14.96 1.10 16.89
CA ALA A 64 -14.29 0.05 16.11
C ALA A 64 -14.42 -1.30 16.82
N GLU A 65 -14.65 -2.32 16.01
CA GLU A 65 -14.71 -3.71 16.42
C GLU A 65 -13.56 -4.47 15.76
N CYS A 66 -13.01 -5.47 16.43
CA CYS A 66 -11.92 -6.28 15.92
C CYS A 66 -12.22 -7.76 16.04
N VAL A 67 -11.64 -8.54 15.13
CA VAL A 67 -11.82 -9.99 15.06
C VAL A 67 -10.62 -10.65 14.39
N LYS A 68 -10.39 -11.94 14.69
CA LYS A 68 -9.49 -12.79 13.94
C LYS A 68 -10.28 -13.85 13.18
N ILE A 69 -9.93 -14.06 11.91
CA ILE A 69 -10.52 -15.13 11.07
C ILE A 69 -9.43 -16.12 10.68
N THR A 70 -9.79 -17.38 10.48
CA THR A 70 -8.80 -18.45 10.21
C THR A 70 -8.70 -18.73 8.72
N VAL A 71 -7.50 -18.90 8.20
CA VAL A 71 -7.20 -19.33 6.83
C VAL A 71 -6.12 -20.41 6.85
N PRO A 72 -5.99 -21.26 5.82
CA PRO A 72 -4.83 -22.13 5.72
C PRO A 72 -3.60 -21.31 5.34
N VAL A 73 -2.43 -21.68 5.88
CA VAL A 73 -1.15 -21.13 5.41
C VAL A 73 -0.95 -21.53 3.95
N ASP A 74 -1.15 -22.80 3.63
CA ASP A 74 -1.06 -23.34 2.27
C ASP A 74 -2.44 -23.78 1.78
N TYR A 75 -3.00 -23.06 0.82
CA TYR A 75 -4.32 -23.37 0.25
C TYR A 75 -4.35 -24.72 -0.50
N SER A 76 -3.21 -25.26 -0.92
CA SER A 76 -3.12 -26.61 -1.48
C SER A 76 -3.17 -27.72 -0.41
N ARG A 77 -2.96 -27.35 0.86
CA ARG A 77 -3.03 -28.23 2.04
C ARG A 77 -3.94 -27.59 3.10
N PRO A 78 -5.27 -27.53 2.86
CA PRO A 78 -6.21 -26.82 3.74
C PRO A 78 -6.37 -27.42 5.15
N ASP A 79 -5.88 -28.64 5.37
CA ASP A 79 -5.82 -29.29 6.69
C ASP A 79 -4.45 -29.16 7.38
N GLY A 80 -3.54 -28.38 6.79
CA GLY A 80 -2.21 -28.10 7.32
C GLY A 80 -2.17 -26.95 8.33
N PRO A 81 -1.00 -26.29 8.48
CA PRO A 81 -0.85 -25.12 9.34
C PRO A 81 -1.87 -24.02 8.99
N LEU A 82 -2.35 -23.32 10.02
CA LEU A 82 -3.36 -22.27 9.91
C LEU A 82 -2.76 -20.91 10.27
N ALA A 83 -3.24 -19.87 9.62
CA ALA A 83 -3.01 -18.49 10.00
C ALA A 83 -4.32 -17.86 10.50
N GLN A 84 -4.19 -16.84 11.34
CA GLN A 84 -5.29 -16.00 11.78
C GLN A 84 -5.06 -14.59 11.27
N LEU A 85 -5.99 -14.09 10.45
CA LEU A 85 -5.95 -12.74 9.91
C LEU A 85 -6.67 -11.80 10.87
N ALA A 86 -6.02 -10.71 11.25
CA ALA A 86 -6.62 -9.67 12.06
C ALA A 86 -7.42 -8.70 11.18
N LEU A 87 -8.66 -8.44 11.58
CA LEU A 87 -9.56 -7.50 10.92
C LEU A 87 -10.06 -6.49 11.95
N THR A 88 -10.31 -5.27 11.49
CA THR A 88 -11.09 -4.28 12.22
C THR A 88 -12.18 -3.71 11.34
N ARG A 89 -13.29 -3.33 11.99
CA ARG A 89 -14.48 -2.84 11.34
C ARG A 89 -15.02 -1.64 12.09
N ILE A 90 -15.44 -0.61 11.36
CA ILE A 90 -16.38 0.38 11.87
C ILE A 90 -17.72 0.18 11.15
N PRO A 91 -18.80 -0.23 11.86
CA PRO A 91 -20.09 -0.47 11.24
C PRO A 91 -20.65 0.77 10.53
N ALA A 92 -21.39 0.54 9.43
CA ALA A 92 -22.11 1.60 8.73
C ALA A 92 -23.08 2.32 9.68
N SER A 93 -23.18 3.64 9.59
CA SER A 93 -24.11 4.42 10.41
C SER A 93 -25.53 4.48 9.85
N GLY A 94 -25.73 4.10 8.58
CA GLY A 94 -26.99 4.19 7.86
C GLY A 94 -27.39 2.88 7.17
N GLN A 95 -28.00 2.98 5.98
CA GLN A 95 -28.42 1.80 5.22
C GLN A 95 -27.22 1.13 4.54
N LYS A 96 -26.72 0.08 5.18
CA LYS A 96 -25.59 -0.74 4.71
C LYS A 96 -25.86 -1.35 3.32
N ILE A 97 -24.92 -1.14 2.40
CA ILE A 97 -24.77 -1.82 1.11
C ILE A 97 -23.97 -3.12 1.30
N GLY A 98 -22.87 -3.05 2.05
CA GLY A 98 -21.93 -4.15 2.27
C GLY A 98 -20.73 -3.68 3.08
N SER A 99 -19.57 -4.30 2.91
CA SER A 99 -18.31 -3.86 3.52
C SER A 99 -17.39 -3.23 2.47
N LEU A 100 -16.71 -2.15 2.84
CA LEU A 100 -15.61 -1.55 2.07
C LEU A 100 -14.30 -2.00 2.70
N LEU A 101 -13.60 -2.91 2.02
CA LEU A 101 -12.29 -3.40 2.46
C LEU A 101 -11.21 -2.43 1.99
N LEU A 102 -10.27 -2.14 2.88
CA LEU A 102 -9.22 -1.17 2.69
C LEU A 102 -7.86 -1.83 2.92
N ASN A 103 -6.90 -1.56 2.04
CA ASN A 103 -5.52 -1.98 2.22
C ASN A 103 -4.55 -0.84 1.88
N PRO A 104 -3.61 -0.50 2.78
CA PRO A 104 -2.69 0.63 2.59
C PRO A 104 -1.53 0.31 1.64
N GLY A 105 -1.32 -0.96 1.29
CA GLY A 105 -0.15 -1.41 0.55
C GLY A 105 1.06 -1.65 1.46
N GLY A 106 2.21 -1.09 1.07
CA GLY A 106 3.52 -1.47 1.59
C GLY A 106 4.29 -2.28 0.54
N PRO A 107 4.29 -3.63 0.58
CA PRO A 107 3.62 -4.53 1.54
C PRO A 107 4.12 -4.40 2.98
N GLY A 108 3.47 -5.11 3.92
CA GLY A 108 3.90 -5.15 5.32
C GLY A 108 3.33 -4.04 6.22
N VAL A 109 2.56 -3.10 5.66
CA VAL A 109 1.86 -2.08 6.46
C VAL A 109 0.56 -2.66 7.01
N SER A 110 0.30 -2.45 8.31
CA SER A 110 -0.96 -2.87 8.94
C SER A 110 -2.14 -2.11 8.33
N GLY A 111 -3.18 -2.85 7.95
CA GLY A 111 -4.39 -2.28 7.38
C GLY A 111 -5.43 -1.90 8.42
N LEU A 112 -5.24 -2.23 9.70
CA LEU A 112 -6.30 -2.06 10.69
C LEU A 112 -6.73 -0.60 10.85
N ALA A 113 -5.80 0.34 10.97
CA ALA A 113 -6.15 1.76 11.13
C ALA A 113 -7.00 2.31 9.96
N MET A 114 -6.98 1.68 8.79
CA MET A 114 -7.72 2.11 7.61
C MET A 114 -9.23 2.12 7.79
N ALA A 115 -9.81 1.33 8.70
CA ALA A 115 -11.27 1.39 8.96
C ALA A 115 -11.75 2.79 9.39
N GLY A 116 -10.85 3.63 9.92
CA GLY A 116 -11.11 5.03 10.24
C GLY A 116 -11.27 5.96 9.03
N LEU A 117 -10.80 5.56 7.84
CA LEU A 117 -10.84 6.36 6.62
C LEU A 117 -12.28 6.65 6.17
N ALA A 118 -12.48 7.70 5.36
CA ALA A 118 -13.79 8.09 4.82
C ALA A 118 -14.86 8.38 5.89
N ASN A 119 -14.44 8.70 7.12
CA ASN A 119 -15.36 9.06 8.19
C ASN A 119 -16.15 10.33 7.82
N ARG A 120 -17.44 10.38 8.20
CA ARG A 120 -18.34 11.50 7.88
C ARG A 120 -18.53 11.75 6.38
N THR A 121 -18.38 10.69 5.57
CA THR A 121 -18.75 10.68 4.16
C THR A 121 -19.92 9.71 3.94
N GLU A 122 -20.53 9.74 2.76
CA GLU A 122 -21.55 8.75 2.39
C GLU A 122 -21.00 7.31 2.53
N LEU A 123 -19.70 7.07 2.33
CA LEU A 123 -19.12 5.73 2.54
C LEU A 123 -19.33 5.23 3.96
N SER A 124 -19.19 6.09 4.98
CA SER A 124 -19.40 5.70 6.39
C SER A 124 -20.87 5.43 6.74
N GLU A 125 -21.82 5.92 5.93
CA GLU A 125 -23.25 5.65 6.08
C GLU A 125 -23.67 4.36 5.38
N ARG A 126 -22.95 3.99 4.32
CA ARG A 126 -23.35 2.93 3.38
C ARG A 126 -22.49 1.67 3.48
N PHE A 127 -21.31 1.72 4.10
CA PHE A 127 -20.42 0.57 4.23
C PHE A 127 -19.93 0.35 5.66
N ASP A 128 -19.86 -0.91 6.05
CA ASP A 128 -18.93 -1.31 7.11
C ASP A 128 -17.52 -1.07 6.56
N ARG A 129 -16.75 -0.19 7.19
CA ARG A 129 -15.37 0.09 6.76
C ARG A 129 -14.45 -0.89 7.43
N VAL A 130 -13.73 -1.68 6.64
CA VAL A 130 -12.96 -2.82 7.13
C VAL A 130 -11.49 -2.67 6.73
N GLY A 131 -10.64 -2.61 7.74
CA GLY A 131 -9.20 -2.78 7.59
C GLY A 131 -8.81 -4.22 7.93
N PHE A 132 -7.77 -4.74 7.29
CA PHE A 132 -7.24 -6.06 7.61
C PHE A 132 -5.71 -6.08 7.54
N ASP A 133 -5.11 -6.88 8.38
CA ASP A 133 -3.69 -7.22 8.28
C ASP A 133 -3.54 -8.48 7.42
N PRO A 134 -2.78 -8.44 6.31
CA PRO A 134 -2.41 -9.64 5.57
C PRO A 134 -1.72 -10.68 6.46
N ARG A 135 -1.70 -11.93 6.02
CA ARG A 135 -0.93 -13.00 6.66
C ARG A 135 0.51 -12.56 6.95
N GLY A 136 0.99 -12.83 8.15
CA GLY A 136 2.34 -12.43 8.55
C GLY A 136 2.51 -10.95 8.94
N VAL A 137 1.51 -10.09 8.75
CA VAL A 137 1.61 -8.63 8.99
C VAL A 137 0.90 -8.24 10.28
N GLY A 138 1.47 -7.28 11.03
CA GLY A 138 0.78 -6.61 12.13
C GLY A 138 0.26 -7.60 13.20
N ALA A 139 -1.04 -7.57 13.46
CA ALA A 139 -1.70 -8.42 14.44
C ALA A 139 -2.11 -9.80 13.91
N SER A 140 -1.91 -10.08 12.62
CA SER A 140 -2.10 -11.41 12.04
C SER A 140 -1.03 -12.38 12.55
N THR A 141 -1.42 -13.63 12.76
CA THR A 141 -0.56 -14.65 13.38
C THR A 141 -0.52 -15.95 12.58
N PRO A 142 0.64 -16.63 12.44
CA PRO A 142 1.96 -16.18 12.89
C PRO A 142 2.42 -14.91 12.17
N SER A 143 3.20 -14.08 12.88
CA SER A 143 3.76 -12.82 12.37
C SER A 143 5.13 -13.10 11.76
N ILE A 144 5.49 -12.38 10.68
CA ILE A 144 6.84 -12.41 10.13
C ILE A 144 7.75 -11.65 11.07
N THR A 145 8.85 -12.29 11.47
CA THR A 145 9.89 -11.69 12.30
C THR A 145 11.24 -12.19 11.82
N CYS A 146 12.08 -11.26 11.43
CA CYS A 146 13.46 -11.47 11.01
C CYS A 146 14.39 -10.84 12.01
N LEU A 147 14.14 -9.60 12.45
CA LEU A 147 15.02 -8.87 13.36
C LEU A 147 14.36 -8.66 14.74
N THR A 148 15.20 -8.60 15.77
CA THR A 148 14.81 -7.98 17.05
C THR A 148 14.94 -6.46 16.94
N PRO A 149 14.25 -5.68 17.80
CA PRO A 149 14.41 -4.23 17.82
C PRO A 149 15.86 -3.76 17.95
N GLN A 150 16.69 -4.48 18.73
CA GLN A 150 18.10 -4.14 18.91
C GLN A 150 18.94 -4.43 17.67
N GLU A 151 18.64 -5.51 16.94
CA GLU A 151 19.32 -5.79 15.66
C GLU A 151 18.90 -4.80 14.58
N ALA A 152 17.63 -4.41 14.52
CA ALA A 152 17.16 -3.38 13.59
C ALA A 152 17.81 -2.01 13.87
N ASP A 153 17.90 -1.59 15.14
CA ASP A 153 18.64 -0.38 15.53
C ASP A 153 20.15 -0.49 15.18
N SER A 154 20.74 -1.69 15.25
CA SER A 154 22.14 -1.93 14.88
C SER A 154 22.36 -1.79 13.37
N GLU A 155 21.53 -2.45 12.55
CA GLU A 155 21.63 -2.41 11.08
C GLU A 155 21.44 -0.98 10.55
N ARG A 156 20.51 -0.20 11.13
CA ARG A 156 20.33 1.22 10.76
C ARG A 156 21.51 2.13 11.12
N ALA A 157 22.27 1.74 12.14
CA ALA A 157 23.46 2.45 12.60
C ALA A 157 24.73 2.03 11.86
N GLU A 158 24.68 0.97 11.04
CA GLU A 158 25.84 0.50 10.29
C GLU A 158 26.33 1.55 9.30
N PRO A 159 27.66 1.70 9.15
CA PRO A 159 28.21 2.58 8.15
C PRO A 159 27.85 2.06 6.75
N PRO A 160 27.60 2.94 5.77
CA PRO A 160 27.32 2.51 4.42
C PRO A 160 28.52 1.74 3.84
N LEU A 161 28.22 0.65 3.13
CA LEU A 161 29.21 -0.17 2.43
C LEU A 161 29.44 0.38 1.02
N ASP A 162 30.69 0.35 0.57
CA ASP A 162 31.04 0.68 -0.81
C ASP A 162 30.90 -0.54 -1.74
N ASN A 163 30.92 -0.30 -3.06
CA ASN A 163 30.85 -1.38 -4.05
C ASN A 163 32.25 -1.91 -4.42
N THR A 164 33.21 -1.92 -3.49
CA THR A 164 34.46 -2.68 -3.66
C THR A 164 34.17 -4.19 -3.58
N PRO A 165 35.07 -5.08 -4.04
CA PRO A 165 34.87 -6.52 -3.88
C PRO A 165 34.63 -6.94 -2.43
N GLU A 166 35.31 -6.31 -1.48
CA GLU A 166 35.14 -6.54 -0.04
C GLU A 166 33.79 -6.02 0.47
N GLY A 167 33.38 -4.82 0.07
CA GLY A 167 32.08 -4.23 0.45
C GLY A 167 30.90 -5.00 -0.14
N ILE A 168 31.01 -5.45 -1.39
CA ILE A 168 30.02 -6.35 -2.03
C ILE A 168 29.91 -7.66 -1.25
N ALA A 169 31.03 -8.29 -0.90
CA ALA A 169 31.02 -9.54 -0.14
C ALA A 169 30.41 -9.37 1.27
N ALA A 170 30.62 -8.21 1.91
CA ALA A 170 30.04 -7.85 3.19
C ALA A 170 28.51 -7.66 3.09
N ALA A 171 28.04 -6.85 2.13
CA ALA A 171 26.61 -6.62 1.91
C ALA A 171 25.85 -7.92 1.59
N GLU A 172 26.43 -8.79 0.77
CA GLU A 172 25.83 -10.10 0.49
C GLU A 172 25.89 -11.05 1.70
N ALA A 173 26.84 -10.88 2.61
CA ALA A 173 26.89 -11.63 3.86
C ALA A 173 25.80 -11.17 4.83
N GLU A 174 25.58 -9.86 4.95
CA GLU A 174 24.48 -9.25 5.71
C GLU A 174 23.12 -9.73 5.18
N ASN A 175 22.92 -9.74 3.85
CA ASN A 175 21.71 -10.28 3.22
C ASN A 175 21.45 -11.76 3.60
N ARG A 176 22.50 -12.59 3.62
CA ARG A 176 22.39 -14.00 4.04
C ARG A 176 22.08 -14.13 5.53
N GLU A 177 22.74 -13.35 6.38
CA GLU A 177 22.49 -13.38 7.82
C GLU A 177 21.07 -12.95 8.15
N TYR A 178 20.58 -11.87 7.54
CA TYR A 178 19.18 -11.44 7.66
C TYR A 178 18.23 -12.56 7.24
N THR A 179 18.50 -13.20 6.09
CA THR A 179 17.69 -14.32 5.59
C THR A 179 17.67 -15.50 6.56
N ASP A 180 18.83 -15.87 7.13
CA ASP A 180 18.93 -16.95 8.12
C ASP A 180 18.13 -16.62 9.39
N ARG A 181 18.15 -15.35 9.84
CA ARG A 181 17.32 -14.90 10.97
C ARG A 181 15.82 -14.98 10.66
N CYS A 182 15.39 -14.60 9.45
CA CYS A 182 14.00 -14.79 9.00
C CYS A 182 13.59 -16.27 9.06
N VAL A 183 14.41 -17.17 8.52
CA VAL A 183 14.14 -18.61 8.54
C VAL A 183 14.02 -19.13 9.96
N ALA A 184 14.96 -18.75 10.84
CA ALA A 184 15.01 -19.23 12.21
C ALA A 184 13.83 -18.76 13.06
N ARG A 185 13.33 -17.53 12.82
CA ARG A 185 12.31 -16.88 13.67
C ARG A 185 10.90 -16.97 13.10
N THR A 186 10.75 -17.00 11.77
CA THR A 186 9.45 -17.09 11.09
C THR A 186 9.13 -18.52 10.63
N GLY A 187 10.14 -19.27 10.19
CA GLY A 187 9.99 -20.60 9.61
C GLY A 187 9.71 -20.58 8.09
N PRO A 188 10.32 -21.50 7.33
CA PRO A 188 10.27 -21.48 5.86
C PRO A 188 8.87 -21.73 5.29
N ASP A 189 8.02 -22.47 6.02
CA ASP A 189 6.66 -22.76 5.58
C ASP A 189 5.80 -21.49 5.51
N LEU A 190 5.89 -20.58 6.50
CA LEU A 190 5.18 -19.31 6.40
C LEU A 190 5.80 -18.45 5.30
N LEU A 191 7.14 -18.35 5.23
CA LEU A 191 7.82 -17.54 4.22
C LEU A 191 7.48 -17.94 2.79
N ALA A 192 7.22 -19.24 2.51
CA ALA A 192 6.80 -19.71 1.19
C ALA A 192 5.37 -19.31 0.78
N HIS A 193 4.58 -18.80 1.73
CA HIS A 193 3.14 -18.61 1.59
C HIS A 193 2.64 -17.25 2.07
N VAL A 194 3.52 -16.24 2.20
CA VAL A 194 3.15 -14.86 2.56
C VAL A 194 2.86 -13.95 1.36
N GLY A 195 3.15 -14.40 0.14
CA GLY A 195 2.99 -13.62 -1.08
C GLY A 195 1.54 -13.26 -1.44
N THR A 196 1.38 -12.37 -2.42
CA THR A 196 0.07 -11.89 -2.91
C THR A 196 -0.82 -13.03 -3.38
N ARG A 197 -0.26 -14.09 -3.96
CA ARG A 197 -1.01 -15.28 -4.40
C ARG A 197 -1.89 -15.86 -3.30
N GLU A 198 -1.41 -15.88 -2.07
CA GLU A 198 -2.15 -16.33 -0.91
C GLU A 198 -3.06 -15.22 -0.36
N VAL A 199 -2.59 -13.97 -0.30
CA VAL A 199 -3.39 -12.82 0.18
C VAL A 199 -4.65 -12.61 -0.65
N VAL A 200 -4.61 -12.86 -1.96
CA VAL A 200 -5.79 -12.79 -2.85
C VAL A 200 -6.85 -13.83 -2.45
N GLN A 201 -6.43 -15.01 -2.00
CA GLN A 201 -7.36 -16.04 -1.54
C GLN A 201 -7.93 -15.70 -0.16
N ASP A 202 -7.08 -15.15 0.72
CA ASP A 202 -7.49 -14.62 2.02
C ASP A 202 -8.56 -13.54 1.87
N LEU A 203 -8.39 -12.63 0.90
CA LEU A 203 -9.34 -11.56 0.63
C LEU A 203 -10.73 -12.11 0.26
N ASP A 204 -10.80 -13.26 -0.42
CA ASP A 204 -12.06 -13.90 -0.74
C ASP A 204 -12.71 -14.61 0.46
N VAL A 205 -11.89 -15.18 1.36
CA VAL A 205 -12.37 -15.68 2.65
C VAL A 205 -12.91 -14.52 3.50
N ILE A 206 -12.19 -13.39 3.58
CA ILE A 206 -12.64 -12.19 4.30
C ILE A 206 -13.99 -11.72 3.75
N ARG A 207 -14.12 -11.59 2.43
CA ARG A 207 -15.38 -11.22 1.77
C ARG A 207 -16.53 -12.15 2.20
N ALA A 208 -16.29 -13.46 2.19
CA ALA A 208 -17.30 -14.45 2.57
C ALA A 208 -17.71 -14.34 4.05
N VAL A 209 -16.73 -14.20 4.95
CA VAL A 209 -16.96 -14.07 6.41
C VAL A 209 -17.67 -12.77 6.77
N LEU A 210 -17.46 -11.69 6.01
CA LEU A 210 -18.20 -10.44 6.14
C LEU A 210 -19.65 -10.53 5.64
N GLY A 211 -20.01 -11.64 4.97
CA GLY A 211 -21.35 -11.89 4.44
C GLY A 211 -21.67 -11.14 3.15
N ASP A 212 -20.64 -10.70 2.41
CA ASP A 212 -20.82 -9.94 1.18
C ASP A 212 -20.71 -10.86 -0.05
N PRO A 213 -21.73 -10.95 -0.92
CA PRO A 213 -21.65 -11.77 -2.13
C PRO A 213 -20.53 -11.36 -3.10
N LYS A 214 -20.20 -10.06 -3.11
CA LYS A 214 -19.18 -9.46 -3.96
C LYS A 214 -18.35 -8.43 -3.18
N LEU A 215 -17.07 -8.37 -3.49
CA LEU A 215 -16.08 -7.49 -2.88
C LEU A 215 -16.26 -6.03 -3.32
N THR A 216 -16.29 -5.12 -2.36
CA THR A 216 -16.02 -3.69 -2.56
C THR A 216 -14.68 -3.36 -1.91
N TYR A 217 -13.72 -2.86 -2.67
CA TYR A 217 -12.34 -2.70 -2.21
C TYR A 217 -11.71 -1.41 -2.69
N LEU A 218 -10.91 -0.81 -1.81
CA LEU A 218 -10.04 0.32 -2.11
C LEU A 218 -8.62 -0.03 -1.66
N GLY A 219 -7.75 -0.24 -2.64
CA GLY A 219 -6.35 -0.59 -2.45
C GLY A 219 -5.44 0.55 -2.82
N TYR A 220 -4.46 0.81 -1.97
CA TYR A 220 -3.45 1.83 -2.17
C TYR A 220 -2.10 1.17 -2.45
N SER A 221 -1.29 1.74 -3.35
CA SER A 221 0.09 1.29 -3.56
C SER A 221 0.14 -0.22 -3.88
N TYR A 222 0.95 -1.02 -3.18
CA TYR A 222 0.92 -2.49 -3.29
C TYR A 222 -0.48 -3.13 -3.14
N GLY A 223 -1.42 -2.49 -2.43
CA GLY A 223 -2.81 -2.91 -2.37
C GLY A 223 -3.49 -2.95 -3.76
N THR A 224 -3.01 -2.17 -4.73
CA THR A 224 -3.50 -2.27 -6.11
C THR A 224 -3.13 -3.60 -6.76
N LYS A 225 -1.96 -4.18 -6.45
CA LYS A 225 -1.53 -5.52 -6.90
C LYS A 225 -2.45 -6.60 -6.33
N ILE A 226 -2.81 -6.48 -5.05
CA ILE A 226 -3.81 -7.37 -4.42
C ILE A 226 -5.16 -7.25 -5.14
N GLY A 227 -5.63 -6.02 -5.38
CA GLY A 227 -6.92 -5.76 -6.01
C GLY A 227 -7.01 -6.25 -7.46
N SER A 228 -5.99 -6.01 -8.28
CA SER A 228 -5.97 -6.46 -9.68
C SER A 228 -5.92 -7.98 -9.80
N LEU A 229 -5.08 -8.65 -8.99
CA LEU A 229 -5.00 -10.13 -8.97
C LEU A 229 -6.25 -10.78 -8.38
N TYR A 230 -6.96 -10.10 -7.45
CA TYR A 230 -8.28 -10.55 -7.03
C TYR A 230 -9.30 -10.47 -8.16
N ALA A 231 -9.29 -9.39 -8.93
CA ALA A 231 -10.19 -9.21 -10.07
C ALA A 231 -9.97 -10.30 -11.14
N GLU A 232 -8.71 -10.66 -11.41
CA GLU A 232 -8.34 -11.73 -12.33
C GLU A 232 -8.77 -13.11 -11.82
N ARG A 233 -8.54 -13.39 -10.53
CA ARG A 233 -8.84 -14.71 -9.95
C ARG A 233 -10.31 -14.94 -9.65
N TYR A 234 -11.03 -13.89 -9.26
CA TYR A 234 -12.43 -13.95 -8.80
C TYR A 234 -13.31 -12.89 -9.48
N PRO A 235 -13.37 -12.84 -10.82
CA PRO A 235 -14.04 -11.74 -11.54
C PRO A 235 -15.52 -11.61 -11.18
N ASP A 236 -16.22 -12.74 -11.02
CA ASP A 236 -17.65 -12.79 -10.64
C ASP A 236 -17.92 -12.35 -9.19
N ARG A 237 -16.87 -12.21 -8.38
CA ARG A 237 -16.95 -11.81 -6.96
C ARG A 237 -16.56 -10.34 -6.77
N VAL A 238 -16.42 -9.56 -7.85
CA VAL A 238 -16.14 -8.12 -7.77
C VAL A 238 -17.43 -7.30 -7.86
N ARG A 239 -17.64 -6.38 -6.91
CA ARG A 239 -18.68 -5.33 -7.00
C ARG A 239 -18.09 -4.02 -7.52
N ALA A 240 -17.04 -3.53 -6.87
CA ALA A 240 -16.37 -2.28 -7.21
C ALA A 240 -14.95 -2.27 -6.65
N LEU A 241 -13.97 -1.87 -7.46
CA LEU A 241 -12.57 -1.74 -7.06
C LEU A 241 -12.07 -0.33 -7.40
N VAL A 242 -11.43 0.31 -6.43
CA VAL A 242 -10.64 1.52 -6.64
C VAL A 242 -9.19 1.20 -6.33
N LEU A 243 -8.30 1.45 -7.28
CA LEU A 243 -6.87 1.15 -7.19
C LEU A 243 -6.10 2.47 -7.31
N ASP A 244 -5.53 2.97 -6.21
CA ASP A 244 -4.89 4.29 -6.13
C ASP A 244 -3.38 4.18 -5.91
N GLY A 245 -2.59 4.77 -6.82
CA GLY A 245 -1.14 4.61 -6.85
C GLY A 245 -0.75 3.20 -7.33
N ALA A 246 -0.98 2.94 -8.62
CA ALA A 246 -0.94 1.61 -9.20
C ALA A 246 0.45 0.95 -9.28
N VAL A 247 0.53 -0.28 -8.78
CA VAL A 247 1.55 -1.28 -9.14
C VAL A 247 1.09 -2.08 -10.36
N ASP A 248 1.88 -2.03 -11.43
CA ASP A 248 1.65 -2.78 -12.66
C ASP A 248 2.39 -4.13 -12.60
N SER A 249 1.62 -5.21 -12.43
CA SER A 249 2.15 -6.57 -12.27
C SER A 249 2.84 -7.15 -13.52
N SER A 250 2.82 -6.43 -14.64
CA SER A 250 3.50 -6.85 -15.87
C SER A 250 4.93 -6.33 -15.99
N GLN A 251 5.34 -5.43 -15.10
CA GLN A 251 6.66 -4.79 -15.18
C GLN A 251 7.78 -5.73 -14.75
N ASP A 252 8.91 -5.61 -15.45
CA ASP A 252 10.16 -6.19 -15.01
C ASP A 252 10.62 -5.50 -13.70
N PRO A 253 10.97 -6.24 -12.64
CA PRO A 253 11.31 -5.66 -11.34
C PRO A 253 12.49 -4.68 -11.37
N VAL A 254 13.46 -4.90 -12.28
CA VAL A 254 14.60 -3.97 -12.45
C VAL A 254 14.07 -2.67 -13.03
N GLN A 255 13.29 -2.72 -14.12
CA GLN A 255 12.71 -1.52 -14.72
C GLN A 255 11.75 -0.79 -13.79
N GLU A 256 10.96 -1.51 -12.99
CA GLU A 256 10.10 -0.92 -11.96
C GLU A 256 10.94 -0.11 -10.96
N SER A 257 12.05 -0.67 -10.45
CA SER A 257 12.94 0.02 -9.50
C SER A 257 13.55 1.29 -10.09
N LEU A 258 13.92 1.28 -11.38
CA LEU A 258 14.50 2.44 -12.06
C LEU A 258 13.47 3.55 -12.28
N ARG A 259 12.23 3.19 -12.64
CA ARG A 259 11.13 4.16 -12.78
C ARG A 259 10.77 4.78 -11.45
N GLN A 260 10.74 4.00 -10.38
CA GLN A 260 10.53 4.51 -9.02
C GLN A 260 11.64 5.47 -8.61
N ALA A 261 12.92 5.13 -8.86
CA ALA A 261 14.04 6.04 -8.61
C ALA A 261 13.86 7.39 -9.32
N ALA A 262 13.52 7.35 -10.62
CA ALA A 262 13.22 8.57 -11.39
C ALA A 262 12.01 9.36 -10.85
N GLY A 263 11.00 8.65 -10.33
CA GLY A 263 9.85 9.25 -9.65
C GLY A 263 10.27 10.03 -8.41
N PHE A 264 11.07 9.43 -7.54
CA PHE A 264 11.61 10.12 -6.36
C PHE A 264 12.52 11.30 -6.73
N GLN A 265 13.32 11.19 -7.79
CA GLN A 265 14.09 12.34 -8.30
C GLN A 265 13.18 13.48 -8.75
N THR A 266 12.08 13.15 -9.45
CA THR A 266 11.08 14.15 -9.87
C THR A 266 10.45 14.83 -8.66
N ALA A 267 10.09 14.08 -7.62
CA ALA A 267 9.56 14.63 -6.38
C ALA A 267 10.60 15.49 -5.62
N PHE A 268 11.87 15.06 -5.60
CA PHE A 268 12.97 15.85 -5.04
C PHE A 268 13.14 17.18 -5.78
N ASP A 269 13.09 17.18 -7.11
CA ASP A 269 13.20 18.39 -7.91
C ASP A 269 12.01 19.34 -7.69
N ALA A 270 10.79 18.80 -7.57
CA ALA A 270 9.60 19.56 -7.23
C ALA A 270 9.70 20.19 -5.83
N TYR A 271 10.14 19.41 -4.83
CA TYR A 271 10.44 19.90 -3.49
C TYR A 271 11.47 21.04 -3.52
N ALA A 272 12.60 20.82 -4.21
CA ALA A 272 13.67 21.81 -4.29
C ALA A 272 13.22 23.10 -4.96
N ALA A 273 12.41 23.01 -6.03
CA ALA A 273 11.83 24.17 -6.70
C ALA A 273 10.82 24.94 -5.82
N ALA A 274 10.05 24.24 -4.98
CA ALA A 274 9.16 24.87 -4.01
C ALA A 274 9.95 25.54 -2.88
N CYS A 275 10.92 24.83 -2.30
CA CYS A 275 11.80 25.32 -1.24
C CYS A 275 12.57 26.56 -1.68
N ALA A 276 13.14 26.57 -2.89
CA ALA A 276 13.95 27.68 -3.43
C ALA A 276 13.21 29.03 -3.55
N ARG A 277 11.88 29.04 -3.39
CA ARG A 277 11.08 30.28 -3.31
C ARG A 277 11.29 31.01 -1.98
N GLU A 278 11.67 30.27 -0.94
CA GLU A 278 12.01 30.80 0.38
C GLU A 278 13.50 31.14 0.46
N SER A 279 13.83 32.30 1.01
CA SER A 279 15.21 32.82 1.02
C SER A 279 16.17 32.01 1.89
N ASP A 280 15.63 31.23 2.84
CA ASP A 280 16.36 30.43 3.82
C ASP A 280 16.38 28.93 3.47
N CYS A 281 15.88 28.54 2.29
CA CYS A 281 15.90 27.16 1.82
C CYS A 281 17.29 26.50 2.04
N PRO A 282 17.36 25.35 2.73
CA PRO A 282 18.62 24.67 3.00
C PRO A 282 19.35 24.20 1.73
N LEU A 283 18.61 24.00 0.63
CA LEU A 283 19.15 23.70 -0.70
C LEU A 283 19.39 24.96 -1.55
N GLY A 284 19.25 26.16 -0.98
CA GLY A 284 19.42 27.43 -1.67
C GLY A 284 18.27 27.83 -2.59
N THR A 285 18.44 28.99 -3.24
CA THR A 285 17.42 29.61 -4.10
C THR A 285 17.58 29.30 -5.59
N ASP A 286 18.56 28.48 -5.96
CA ASP A 286 18.77 27.99 -7.33
C ASP A 286 18.50 26.47 -7.37
N PRO A 287 17.31 26.03 -7.83
CA PRO A 287 16.94 24.62 -7.83
C PRO A 287 17.84 23.78 -8.74
N ALA A 288 18.49 24.37 -9.75
CA ALA A 288 19.44 23.64 -10.61
C ALA A 288 20.71 23.19 -9.88
N ARG A 289 20.94 23.70 -8.66
CA ARG A 289 22.06 23.33 -7.78
C ARG A 289 21.61 22.50 -6.57
N ALA A 290 20.33 22.14 -6.50
CA ALA A 290 19.74 21.49 -5.33
C ALA A 290 20.37 20.13 -5.03
N VAL A 291 20.55 19.27 -6.05
CA VAL A 291 21.21 17.96 -5.88
C VAL A 291 22.61 18.12 -5.31
N GLU A 292 23.45 18.98 -5.90
CA GLU A 292 24.82 19.21 -5.40
C GLU A 292 24.82 19.68 -3.93
N ARG A 293 23.93 20.63 -3.60
CA ARG A 293 23.83 21.16 -2.23
C ARG A 293 23.30 20.11 -1.27
N PHE A 294 22.36 19.28 -1.70
CA PHE A 294 21.85 18.16 -0.91
C PHE A 294 22.95 17.16 -0.63
N ARG A 295 23.69 16.71 -1.66
CA ARG A 295 24.85 15.81 -1.50
C ARG A 295 25.87 16.40 -0.53
N ALA A 296 26.18 17.69 -0.63
CA ALA A 296 27.09 18.36 0.29
C ALA A 296 26.61 18.37 1.77
N LEU A 297 25.31 18.19 2.03
CA LEU A 297 24.76 18.04 3.38
C LEU A 297 24.82 16.60 3.88
N VAL A 298 24.50 15.61 3.03
CA VAL A 298 24.37 14.20 3.44
C VAL A 298 25.66 13.40 3.29
N ASP A 299 26.52 13.69 2.32
CA ASP A 299 27.76 12.95 2.08
C ASP A 299 28.71 12.89 3.29
N PRO A 300 28.86 13.95 4.11
CA PRO A 300 29.69 13.88 5.31
C PRO A 300 29.24 12.82 6.33
N LEU A 301 27.98 12.37 6.26
CA LEU A 301 27.43 11.33 7.15
C LEU A 301 28.05 9.94 6.90
N TRP A 302 28.71 9.72 5.75
CA TRP A 302 29.50 8.52 5.50
C TRP A 302 30.59 8.32 6.57
N ASP A 303 31.25 9.41 6.97
CA ASP A 303 32.35 9.36 7.93
C ASP A 303 31.87 9.63 9.36
N LYS A 304 30.86 10.49 9.52
CA LYS A 304 30.41 10.95 10.84
C LYS A 304 28.90 11.20 10.88
N PRO A 305 28.14 10.35 11.60
CA PRO A 305 26.72 10.58 11.86
C PRO A 305 26.45 11.95 12.48
N ALA A 306 25.31 12.56 12.12
CA ALA A 306 24.88 13.81 12.74
C ALA A 306 24.37 13.55 14.16
N THR A 307 24.49 14.56 15.03
CA THR A 307 24.04 14.43 16.41
C THR A 307 22.53 14.61 16.52
N THR A 308 21.89 13.81 17.37
CA THR A 308 20.47 13.93 17.72
C THR A 308 20.32 13.93 19.24
N ASP A 309 19.14 14.30 19.74
CA ASP A 309 18.78 14.12 21.15
C ASP A 309 18.58 12.63 21.48
N ASP A 310 18.20 11.83 20.48
CA ASP A 310 18.25 10.37 20.54
C ASP A 310 19.72 9.89 20.51
N PRO A 311 20.14 8.90 21.33
CA PRO A 311 21.52 8.42 21.36
C PRO A 311 22.00 7.73 20.08
N ARG A 312 21.09 7.32 19.17
CA ARG A 312 21.45 6.67 17.90
C ARG A 312 22.21 7.59 16.95
N GLY A 313 21.96 8.90 17.00
CA GLY A 313 22.42 9.81 15.96
C GLY A 313 21.67 9.61 14.65
N LEU A 314 22.04 10.37 13.62
CA LEU A 314 21.53 10.21 12.26
C LEU A 314 22.64 9.65 11.35
N SER A 315 22.54 8.38 10.97
CA SER A 315 23.45 7.74 10.00
C SER A 315 23.19 8.25 8.58
N TYR A 316 24.10 7.96 7.64
CA TYR A 316 23.88 8.27 6.22
C TYR A 316 22.62 7.56 5.68
N ASN A 317 22.44 6.28 5.99
CA ASN A 317 21.31 5.49 5.53
C ASN A 317 19.99 6.05 6.08
N ASP A 318 19.92 6.35 7.38
CA ASP A 318 18.73 7.00 7.98
C ASP A 318 18.45 8.38 7.38
N ALA A 319 19.48 9.16 7.03
CA ALA A 319 19.27 10.46 6.39
C ALA A 319 18.62 10.31 5.00
N ILE A 320 19.09 9.35 4.20
CA ILE A 320 18.49 9.04 2.89
C ILE A 320 17.05 8.51 3.07
N THR A 321 16.83 7.58 4.00
CA THR A 321 15.49 7.05 4.32
C THR A 321 14.53 8.16 4.75
N GLY A 322 14.95 9.03 5.66
CA GLY A 322 14.13 10.16 6.15
C GLY A 322 13.80 11.19 5.06
N VAL A 323 14.73 11.43 4.13
CA VAL A 323 14.48 12.26 2.95
C VAL A 323 13.45 11.59 2.04
N THR A 324 13.66 10.33 1.68
CA THR A 324 12.74 9.54 0.84
C THR A 324 11.33 9.51 1.44
N GLN A 325 11.22 9.23 2.75
CA GLN A 325 9.94 9.27 3.48
C GLN A 325 9.24 10.62 3.34
N SER A 326 9.99 11.71 3.44
CA SER A 326 9.42 13.06 3.35
C SER A 326 9.00 13.45 1.92
N LEU A 327 9.44 12.71 0.90
CA LEU A 327 9.09 12.94 -0.50
C LEU A 327 7.80 12.20 -0.92
N TYR A 328 7.26 11.30 -0.11
CA TYR A 328 5.99 10.61 -0.41
C TYR A 328 4.81 11.57 -0.56
N THR A 329 4.84 12.75 0.07
CA THR A 329 3.76 13.72 -0.03
C THR A 329 4.29 15.13 0.10
N ASP A 330 3.76 16.06 -0.70
CA ASP A 330 4.07 17.48 -0.61
C ASP A 330 3.71 18.07 0.77
N ALA A 331 2.78 17.47 1.48
CA ALA A 331 2.43 17.84 2.86
C ALA A 331 3.60 17.69 3.86
N THR A 332 4.60 16.85 3.58
CA THR A 332 5.78 16.64 4.44
C THR A 332 6.98 17.48 4.04
N TRP A 333 6.91 18.27 2.96
CA TRP A 333 8.02 19.14 2.54
C TRP A 333 8.48 20.18 3.58
N PRO A 334 7.60 20.77 4.42
CA PRO A 334 8.05 21.60 5.53
C PRO A 334 8.89 20.83 6.55
N VAL A 335 8.57 19.55 6.79
CA VAL A 335 9.33 18.65 7.68
C VAL A 335 10.69 18.33 7.07
N LEU A 336 10.76 18.04 5.76
CA LEU A 336 12.03 17.86 5.05
C LEU A 336 12.92 19.12 5.15
N THR A 337 12.34 20.29 4.96
CA THR A 337 13.04 21.58 5.06
C THR A 337 13.62 21.80 6.45
N LEU A 338 12.87 21.44 7.50
CA LEU A 338 13.35 21.48 8.88
C LEU A 338 14.54 20.53 9.07
N GLY A 339 14.41 19.27 8.65
CA GLY A 339 15.49 18.26 8.77
C GLY A 339 16.77 18.63 8.03
N LEU A 340 16.67 19.17 6.81
CA LEU A 340 17.84 19.65 6.06
C LEU A 340 18.47 20.91 6.69
N THR A 341 17.67 21.74 7.36
CA THR A 341 18.16 22.91 8.10
C THR A 341 18.89 22.51 9.39
N GLU A 342 18.38 21.51 10.10
CA GLU A 342 19.07 20.87 11.23
C GLU A 342 20.41 20.29 10.78
N LEU A 343 20.43 19.60 9.63
CA LEU A 343 21.63 18.95 9.10
C LEU A 343 22.73 19.96 8.76
N ARG A 344 22.38 21.14 8.23
CA ARG A 344 23.31 22.28 8.06
C ARG A 344 23.99 22.71 9.36
N SER A 345 23.35 22.45 10.50
CA SER A 345 23.85 22.78 11.84
C SER A 345 24.49 21.57 12.54
N GLY A 346 24.66 20.44 11.84
CA GLY A 346 25.21 19.20 12.39
C GLY A 346 24.22 18.38 13.24
N ARG A 347 22.91 18.66 13.11
CA ARG A 347 21.81 18.00 13.82
C ARG A 347 20.98 17.14 12.88
N GLY A 348 20.31 16.10 13.38
CA GLY A 348 19.60 15.14 12.53
C GLY A 348 18.25 14.66 13.04
N ASP A 349 17.67 15.35 14.02
CA ASP A 349 16.53 14.88 14.81
C ASP A 349 15.28 14.63 13.96
N THR A 350 14.95 15.58 13.08
CA THR A 350 13.77 15.49 12.21
C THR A 350 13.94 14.41 11.15
N LEU A 351 15.12 14.28 10.53
CA LEU A 351 15.35 13.21 9.55
C LEU A 351 15.36 11.83 10.22
N LEU A 352 15.88 11.70 11.44
CA LEU A 352 15.83 10.44 12.20
C LEU A 352 14.38 10.05 12.53
N GLN A 353 13.53 11.03 12.88
CA GLN A 353 12.11 10.78 13.08
C GLN A 353 11.40 10.33 11.79
N GLN A 354 11.76 10.89 10.64
CA GLN A 354 11.21 10.46 9.36
C GLN A 354 11.68 9.04 8.99
N ALA A 355 12.95 8.71 9.26
CA ALA A 355 13.45 7.35 9.11
C ALA A 355 12.71 6.37 10.04
N ASP A 356 12.51 6.74 11.31
CA ASP A 356 11.71 5.94 12.26
C ASP A 356 10.28 5.69 11.76
N MET A 357 9.65 6.69 11.13
CA MET A 357 8.32 6.53 10.54
C MET A 357 8.33 5.54 9.36
N TYR A 358 9.35 5.59 8.51
CA TYR A 358 9.51 4.68 7.37
C TYR A 358 9.77 3.23 7.82
N ASP A 359 10.66 3.05 8.79
CA ASP A 359 11.06 1.74 9.30
C ASP A 359 10.06 1.16 10.32
N GLY A 360 9.04 1.94 10.71
CA GLY A 360 8.01 1.52 11.67
C GLY A 360 8.53 1.44 13.11
N ARG A 361 9.58 2.20 13.44
CA ARG A 361 10.09 2.31 14.81
C ARG A 361 9.20 3.22 15.65
N ARG A 362 8.80 2.73 16.82
CA ARG A 362 7.95 3.45 17.78
C ARG A 362 8.79 4.24 18.79
N PRO A 363 8.20 5.24 19.48
CA PRO A 363 8.91 6.03 20.49
C PRO A 363 9.46 5.21 21.67
N ASP A 364 8.89 4.04 21.96
CA ASP A 364 9.37 3.13 23.00
C ASP A 364 10.53 2.21 22.55
N GLY A 365 11.01 2.37 21.32
CA GLY A 365 12.08 1.59 20.72
C GLY A 365 11.64 0.23 20.17
N THR A 366 10.34 -0.09 20.22
CA THR A 366 9.81 -1.27 19.51
C THR A 366 9.62 -0.97 18.03
N TYR A 367 9.48 -2.03 17.23
CA TYR A 367 9.23 -1.92 15.79
C TYR A 367 7.88 -2.54 15.43
N ALA A 368 7.19 -1.97 14.45
CA ALA A 368 6.25 -2.73 13.63
C ALA A 368 7.04 -3.73 12.78
N ASN A 369 6.43 -4.85 12.40
CA ASN A 369 7.12 -5.83 11.56
C ASN A 369 7.10 -5.47 10.07
N THR A 370 6.96 -4.18 9.74
CA THR A 370 6.69 -3.70 8.39
C THR A 370 7.83 -4.00 7.43
N GLN A 371 9.08 -3.72 7.79
CA GLN A 371 10.23 -4.00 6.92
C GLN A 371 10.49 -5.51 6.77
N ASP A 372 10.37 -6.26 7.86
CA ASP A 372 10.45 -7.74 7.84
C ASP A 372 9.42 -8.35 6.87
N ALA A 373 8.17 -7.89 6.97
CA ALA A 373 7.09 -8.34 6.10
C ALA A 373 7.26 -7.84 4.66
N PHE A 374 7.67 -6.58 4.46
CA PHE A 374 7.92 -6.00 3.13
C PHE A 374 8.91 -6.86 2.36
N ASN A 375 10.07 -7.14 2.96
CA ASN A 375 11.12 -7.96 2.38
C ASN A 375 10.62 -9.37 2.09
N ALA A 376 9.98 -10.01 3.07
CA ALA A 376 9.53 -11.39 2.93
C ALA A 376 8.49 -11.57 1.82
N ILE A 377 7.57 -10.61 1.70
CA ILE A 377 6.49 -10.63 0.71
C ILE A 377 7.05 -10.32 -0.68
N ARG A 378 7.85 -9.27 -0.84
CA ARG A 378 8.45 -8.90 -2.13
C ARG A 378 9.32 -10.03 -2.69
N CYS A 379 10.12 -10.68 -1.84
CA CYS A 379 10.99 -11.78 -2.29
C CYS A 379 10.26 -13.04 -2.74
N VAL A 380 8.96 -13.20 -2.41
CA VAL A 380 8.13 -14.29 -2.94
C VAL A 380 7.15 -13.85 -4.01
N ASP A 381 7.02 -12.55 -4.26
CA ASP A 381 6.11 -12.02 -5.27
C ASP A 381 6.77 -11.89 -6.64
N ASP A 382 8.07 -11.57 -6.68
CA ASP A 382 8.75 -11.21 -7.91
C ASP A 382 10.00 -12.08 -8.15
N PRO A 383 10.41 -12.31 -9.41
CA PRO A 383 11.65 -13.01 -9.74
C PRO A 383 12.87 -12.27 -9.19
N ARG A 384 13.79 -13.04 -8.59
CA ARG A 384 15.02 -12.49 -8.01
C ARG A 384 16.11 -12.23 -9.06
N VAL A 385 16.79 -11.10 -8.93
CA VAL A 385 18.03 -10.81 -9.65
C VAL A 385 19.17 -11.64 -9.06
N THR A 386 19.74 -12.54 -9.86
CA THR A 386 20.84 -13.44 -9.43
C THR A 386 22.08 -13.35 -10.31
N ASP A 387 22.03 -12.58 -11.39
CA ASP A 387 23.18 -12.30 -12.26
C ASP A 387 23.86 -10.99 -11.79
N PRO A 388 25.12 -11.04 -11.30
CA PRO A 388 25.86 -9.84 -10.87
C PRO A 388 25.99 -8.79 -11.98
N ALA A 389 25.98 -9.19 -13.26
CA ALA A 389 26.02 -8.24 -14.37
C ALA A 389 24.71 -7.45 -14.50
N VAL A 390 23.57 -8.04 -14.12
CA VAL A 390 22.28 -7.33 -14.04
C VAL A 390 22.30 -6.36 -12.87
N ALA A 391 22.72 -6.80 -11.68
CA ALA A 391 22.82 -5.94 -10.49
C ALA A 391 23.74 -4.73 -10.73
N ALA A 392 24.90 -4.94 -11.35
CA ALA A 392 25.83 -3.86 -11.72
C ALA A 392 25.22 -2.84 -12.69
N ARG A 393 24.43 -3.30 -13.68
CA ARG A 393 23.73 -2.39 -14.60
C ARG A 393 22.61 -1.63 -13.90
N GLN A 394 21.84 -2.32 -13.06
CA GLN A 394 20.76 -1.73 -12.28
C GLN A 394 21.30 -0.61 -11.38
N ASP A 395 22.37 -0.82 -10.60
CA ASP A 395 22.98 0.23 -9.78
C ASP A 395 23.40 1.46 -10.62
N ALA A 396 24.10 1.24 -11.73
CA ALA A 396 24.56 2.33 -12.59
C ALA A 396 23.40 3.12 -13.23
N GLU A 397 22.30 2.46 -13.58
CA GLU A 397 21.10 3.11 -14.12
C GLU A 397 20.29 3.79 -13.02
N TYR A 398 20.20 3.20 -11.83
CA TYR A 398 19.50 3.75 -10.67
C TYR A 398 20.12 5.08 -10.24
N ARG A 399 21.45 5.15 -10.14
CA ARG A 399 22.21 6.38 -9.84
C ARG A 399 21.98 7.48 -10.87
N ARG A 400 21.85 7.12 -12.15
CA ARG A 400 21.54 8.08 -13.23
C ARG A 400 20.09 8.54 -13.19
N ALA A 401 19.16 7.67 -12.82
CA ALA A 401 17.74 7.98 -12.70
C ALA A 401 17.47 8.90 -11.50
N ALA A 402 18.22 8.74 -10.41
CA ALA A 402 18.10 9.54 -9.20
C ALA A 402 19.44 10.09 -8.69
N PRO A 403 20.00 11.14 -9.33
CA PRO A 403 21.22 11.80 -8.86
C PRO A 403 21.20 12.25 -7.39
N PHE A 404 20.04 12.54 -6.80
CA PHE A 404 19.98 12.84 -5.37
C PHE A 404 20.36 11.63 -4.49
N LEU A 405 20.15 10.40 -4.96
CA LEU A 405 20.53 9.15 -4.29
C LEU A 405 21.96 8.70 -4.65
N ASP A 406 22.58 9.25 -5.71
CA ASP A 406 23.94 8.91 -6.11
C ASP A 406 24.98 9.51 -5.15
N ASP A 407 25.64 8.64 -4.38
CA ASP A 407 26.75 9.00 -3.49
C ASP A 407 28.10 9.20 -4.17
N GLY A 408 28.16 9.11 -5.51
CA GLY A 408 29.38 9.28 -6.28
C GLY A 408 30.41 8.18 -6.10
N ARG A 409 30.06 7.06 -5.45
CA ARG A 409 30.94 5.92 -5.16
C ARG A 409 30.65 4.68 -6.02
N GLY A 410 29.85 4.83 -7.08
CA GLY A 410 29.57 3.74 -8.02
C GLY A 410 30.86 3.20 -8.67
N THR A 411 31.03 1.88 -8.64
CA THR A 411 32.24 1.20 -9.16
C THR A 411 32.01 0.50 -10.49
N GLY A 412 30.77 0.45 -10.97
CA GLY A 412 30.36 -0.43 -12.08
C GLY A 412 30.17 -1.89 -11.67
N ALA A 413 30.17 -2.17 -10.36
CA ALA A 413 29.72 -3.40 -9.73
C ALA A 413 28.76 -3.05 -8.59
N ALA A 414 27.96 -4.02 -8.15
CA ALA A 414 27.01 -3.89 -7.05
C ALA A 414 26.77 -5.27 -6.41
N PRO A 415 26.39 -5.32 -5.12
CA PRO A 415 25.98 -6.58 -4.50
C PRO A 415 24.66 -7.07 -5.09
N LEU A 416 24.44 -8.39 -5.02
CA LEU A 416 23.10 -8.93 -5.20
C LEU A 416 22.18 -8.47 -4.06
N GLU A 417 20.95 -8.07 -4.41
CA GLU A 417 19.93 -7.67 -3.43
C GLU A 417 19.50 -8.83 -2.53
N LEU A 418 18.87 -8.51 -1.39
CA LEU A 418 18.38 -9.47 -0.38
C LEU A 418 17.63 -10.67 -0.99
N CYS A 419 16.74 -10.45 -1.96
CA CYS A 419 15.93 -11.52 -2.53
C CYS A 419 16.76 -12.57 -3.31
N ALA A 420 18.00 -12.27 -3.68
CA ALA A 420 18.91 -13.24 -4.29
C ALA A 420 19.23 -14.42 -3.35
N SER A 421 19.30 -14.16 -2.03
CA SER A 421 19.55 -15.17 -1.01
C SER A 421 18.29 -15.76 -0.39
N TRP A 422 17.08 -15.33 -0.83
CA TRP A 422 15.82 -15.76 -0.21
C TRP A 422 15.65 -17.30 -0.24
N PRO A 423 15.14 -17.91 0.85
CA PRO A 423 15.27 -19.36 1.09
C PRO A 423 14.20 -20.18 0.37
N VAL A 424 13.20 -19.51 -0.20
CA VAL A 424 12.03 -20.09 -0.87
C VAL A 424 11.85 -19.40 -2.23
N PRO A 425 11.31 -20.10 -3.25
CA PRO A 425 11.13 -19.51 -4.58
C PRO A 425 10.02 -18.45 -4.58
N ASN A 426 10.05 -17.57 -5.60
CA ASN A 426 8.92 -16.73 -5.92
C ASN A 426 7.69 -17.58 -6.30
N THR A 427 6.52 -17.04 -5.99
CA THR A 427 5.21 -17.66 -6.12
C THR A 427 4.38 -17.05 -7.25
N SER A 428 4.86 -15.93 -7.80
CA SER A 428 4.27 -15.21 -8.93
C SER A 428 5.39 -14.75 -9.88
N GLU A 429 5.00 -14.43 -11.11
CA GLU A 429 5.88 -13.93 -12.18
C GLU A 429 5.21 -12.71 -12.83
N PRO A 430 5.97 -11.76 -13.41
CA PRO A 430 5.40 -10.64 -14.12
C PRO A 430 4.50 -11.09 -15.27
N HIS A 431 3.27 -10.60 -15.30
CA HIS A 431 2.32 -10.87 -16.36
C HIS A 431 1.34 -9.71 -16.51
N ARG A 432 0.77 -9.60 -17.71
CA ARG A 432 -0.35 -8.69 -17.93
C ARG A 432 -1.58 -9.25 -17.22
N ILE A 433 -2.25 -8.39 -16.47
CA ILE A 433 -3.51 -8.76 -15.82
C ILE A 433 -4.57 -8.96 -16.91
N ASP A 434 -5.24 -10.11 -16.87
CA ASP A 434 -6.31 -10.48 -17.81
C ASP A 434 -7.62 -10.66 -17.05
N VAL A 435 -8.54 -9.71 -17.22
CA VAL A 435 -9.87 -9.74 -16.58
C VAL A 435 -10.96 -9.84 -17.63
N ASP A 436 -11.83 -10.83 -17.47
CA ASP A 436 -13.08 -10.94 -18.23
C ASP A 436 -14.26 -10.93 -17.27
N GLY A 437 -15.36 -10.27 -17.65
CA GLY A 437 -16.59 -10.23 -16.87
C GLY A 437 -16.59 -9.37 -15.59
N VAL A 438 -15.52 -8.60 -15.31
CA VAL A 438 -15.49 -7.70 -14.16
C VAL A 438 -16.29 -6.41 -14.41
N PRO A 439 -16.95 -5.83 -13.38
CA PRO A 439 -17.46 -4.47 -13.46
C PRO A 439 -16.32 -3.48 -13.76
N LYS A 440 -16.66 -2.31 -14.33
CA LYS A 440 -15.66 -1.28 -14.63
C LYS A 440 -14.90 -0.90 -13.35
N ILE A 441 -13.59 -1.16 -13.32
CA ILE A 441 -12.69 -0.81 -12.23
C ILE A 441 -12.32 0.67 -12.34
N VAL A 442 -11.99 1.33 -11.23
CA VAL A 442 -11.41 2.68 -11.22
C VAL A 442 -9.94 2.60 -10.81
N VAL A 443 -9.07 3.18 -11.62
CA VAL A 443 -7.65 3.42 -11.28
C VAL A 443 -7.48 4.91 -11.05
N VAL A 444 -6.83 5.28 -9.94
CA VAL A 444 -6.40 6.65 -9.64
C VAL A 444 -4.90 6.69 -9.79
N SER A 445 -4.40 7.66 -10.56
CA SER A 445 -2.96 7.81 -10.78
C SER A 445 -2.55 9.28 -10.70
N THR A 446 -1.53 9.54 -9.88
CA THR A 446 -1.01 10.88 -9.64
C THR A 446 0.12 11.22 -10.62
N THR A 447 0.12 12.43 -11.19
CA THR A 447 1.07 12.83 -12.25
C THR A 447 2.54 12.69 -11.87
N ASP A 448 2.91 13.16 -10.66
CA ASP A 448 4.26 13.08 -10.14
C ASP A 448 4.30 12.20 -8.87
N ASP A 449 3.64 11.02 -8.93
CA ASP A 449 3.76 10.00 -7.88
C ASP A 449 5.21 9.46 -7.83
N PRO A 450 5.93 9.61 -6.72
CA PRO A 450 7.32 9.16 -6.64
C PRO A 450 7.45 7.64 -6.53
N ALA A 451 6.46 6.96 -5.93
CA ALA A 451 6.56 5.55 -5.58
C ALA A 451 5.93 4.65 -6.65
N THR A 452 4.78 5.06 -7.21
CA THR A 452 4.09 4.36 -8.29
C THR A 452 3.81 5.31 -9.46
N PRO A 453 4.82 5.57 -10.32
CA PRO A 453 4.77 6.61 -11.34
C PRO A 453 3.51 6.56 -12.21
N TYR A 454 3.02 7.73 -12.65
CA TYR A 454 1.76 7.89 -13.38
C TYR A 454 1.53 6.85 -14.49
N GLN A 455 2.57 6.55 -15.27
CA GLN A 455 2.48 5.61 -16.38
C GLN A 455 2.10 4.19 -15.93
N ALA A 456 2.48 3.75 -14.72
CA ALA A 456 2.04 2.46 -14.18
C ALA A 456 0.52 2.43 -13.97
N GLY A 457 -0.10 3.54 -13.56
CA GLY A 457 -1.56 3.66 -13.48
C GLY A 457 -2.25 3.66 -14.83
N VAL A 458 -1.67 4.35 -15.83
CA VAL A 458 -2.14 4.30 -17.21
C VAL A 458 -2.08 2.87 -17.77
N ASP A 459 -0.96 2.18 -17.56
CA ASP A 459 -0.71 0.83 -18.07
C ASP A 459 -1.64 -0.19 -17.39
N LEU A 460 -1.82 -0.11 -16.07
CA LEU A 460 -2.76 -0.96 -15.34
C LEU A 460 -4.21 -0.69 -15.77
N ALA A 461 -4.60 0.57 -15.94
CA ALA A 461 -5.94 0.90 -16.41
C ALA A 461 -6.21 0.36 -17.81
N ALA A 462 -5.21 0.40 -18.70
CA ALA A 462 -5.32 -0.19 -20.03
C ALA A 462 -5.43 -1.72 -20.01
N GLN A 463 -4.73 -2.40 -19.10
CA GLN A 463 -4.82 -3.86 -18.92
C GLN A 463 -6.21 -4.28 -18.43
N LEU A 464 -6.77 -3.54 -17.46
CA LEU A 464 -8.04 -3.86 -16.82
C LEU A 464 -9.28 -3.37 -17.60
N ASP A 465 -9.10 -2.66 -18.72
CA ASP A 465 -10.12 -1.78 -19.29
C ASP A 465 -10.81 -0.96 -18.17
N ALA A 466 -10.03 -0.28 -17.33
CA ALA A 466 -10.53 0.51 -16.21
C ALA A 466 -10.87 1.95 -16.62
N ALA A 467 -11.66 2.63 -15.80
CA ALA A 467 -11.74 4.09 -15.83
C ALA A 467 -10.51 4.66 -15.09
N LEU A 468 -9.80 5.59 -15.74
CA LEU A 468 -8.65 6.28 -15.14
C LEU A 468 -9.09 7.66 -14.65
N ILE A 469 -8.79 7.96 -13.39
CA ILE A 469 -8.80 9.32 -12.84
C ILE A 469 -7.35 9.78 -12.73
N THR A 470 -7.01 10.90 -13.35
CA THR A 470 -5.72 11.56 -13.16
C THR A 470 -5.82 12.51 -11.99
N PHE A 471 -4.86 12.45 -11.07
CA PHE A 471 -4.69 13.43 -9.99
C PHE A 471 -3.43 14.27 -10.24
N GLU A 472 -3.56 15.57 -10.41
CA GLU A 472 -2.43 16.49 -10.63
C GLU A 472 -1.77 16.82 -9.29
N GLY A 473 -0.55 16.31 -9.08
CA GLY A 473 0.21 16.60 -7.87
C GLY A 473 1.49 15.79 -7.75
N THR A 474 2.27 16.12 -6.71
CA THR A 474 3.51 15.41 -6.35
C THR A 474 3.32 14.71 -5.02
N ARG A 475 2.78 13.49 -5.07
CA ARG A 475 2.51 12.66 -3.90
C ARG A 475 2.21 11.22 -4.31
N HIS A 476 2.44 10.32 -3.37
CA HIS A 476 2.01 8.95 -3.48
C HIS A 476 0.57 8.78 -2.97
N THR A 477 -0.32 8.30 -3.84
CA THR A 477 -1.77 8.12 -3.59
C THR A 477 -2.53 9.43 -3.27
N ALA A 478 -3.84 9.45 -3.48
CA ALA A 478 -4.65 10.65 -3.28
C ALA A 478 -6.10 10.42 -2.82
N ALA A 479 -6.74 9.31 -3.23
CA ALA A 479 -8.15 9.06 -2.98
C ALA A 479 -8.46 9.02 -1.48
N LEU A 480 -9.34 9.90 -1.00
CA LEU A 480 -9.78 10.00 0.41
C LEU A 480 -8.68 10.38 1.41
N VAL A 481 -7.44 10.59 0.96
CA VAL A 481 -6.27 10.91 1.80
C VAL A 481 -5.63 12.26 1.42
N ALA A 482 -5.92 12.78 0.22
CA ALA A 482 -5.50 14.12 -0.20
C ALA A 482 -6.46 15.24 0.20
N GLY A 483 -7.72 14.90 0.52
CA GLY A 483 -8.77 15.89 0.79
C GLY A 483 -9.18 16.69 -0.45
N ASN A 484 -8.93 16.16 -1.65
CA ASN A 484 -9.31 16.78 -2.91
C ASN A 484 -10.79 16.46 -3.22
N ARG A 485 -11.63 17.50 -3.24
CA ARG A 485 -13.08 17.35 -3.42
C ARG A 485 -13.46 16.75 -4.78
N CYS A 486 -12.74 17.05 -5.86
CA CYS A 486 -13.01 16.50 -7.19
C CYS A 486 -12.82 14.98 -7.18
N LEU A 487 -11.66 14.53 -6.70
CA LEU A 487 -11.30 13.12 -6.63
C LEU A 487 -12.21 12.37 -5.66
N ASP A 488 -12.37 12.86 -4.43
CA ASP A 488 -13.16 12.20 -3.39
C ASP A 488 -14.63 12.07 -3.81
N THR A 489 -15.19 13.08 -4.48
CA THR A 489 -16.57 13.01 -4.99
C THR A 489 -16.73 11.90 -6.03
N ALA A 490 -15.79 11.78 -6.98
CA ALA A 490 -15.83 10.74 -8.01
C ALA A 490 -15.66 9.33 -7.41
N VAL A 491 -14.70 9.16 -6.49
CA VAL A 491 -14.45 7.89 -5.81
C VAL A 491 -15.65 7.45 -4.96
N ILE A 492 -16.23 8.36 -4.18
CA ILE A 492 -17.43 8.07 -3.36
C ILE A 492 -18.62 7.71 -4.27
N ALA A 493 -18.84 8.48 -5.34
CA ALA A 493 -19.93 8.21 -6.27
C ALA A 493 -19.80 6.84 -6.95
N TYR A 494 -18.59 6.45 -7.33
CA TYR A 494 -18.31 5.12 -7.85
C TYR A 494 -18.55 4.02 -6.81
N LEU A 495 -17.95 4.12 -5.63
CA LEU A 495 -18.06 3.07 -4.61
C LEU A 495 -19.50 2.88 -4.11
N VAL A 496 -20.25 3.96 -3.91
CA VAL A 496 -21.63 3.90 -3.41
C VAL A 496 -22.63 3.60 -4.51
N HIS A 497 -22.59 4.36 -5.61
CA HIS A 497 -23.63 4.37 -6.65
C HIS A 497 -23.22 3.67 -7.94
N LEU A 498 -22.01 3.11 -8.01
CA LEU A 498 -21.43 2.50 -9.21
C LEU A 498 -21.39 3.48 -10.40
N THR A 499 -21.29 4.79 -10.11
CA THR A 499 -21.14 5.82 -11.14
C THR A 499 -19.69 5.84 -11.60
N VAL A 500 -19.44 5.33 -12.81
CA VAL A 500 -18.11 5.33 -13.42
C VAL A 500 -17.67 6.76 -13.72
N PRO A 501 -16.43 7.16 -13.39
CA PRO A 501 -15.89 8.46 -13.76
C PRO A 501 -15.94 8.72 -15.27
N GLU A 502 -16.17 9.97 -15.66
CA GLU A 502 -16.13 10.37 -17.07
C GLU A 502 -14.72 10.12 -17.67
N PRO A 503 -14.62 9.70 -18.94
CA PRO A 503 -13.33 9.51 -19.59
C PRO A 503 -12.46 10.78 -19.54
N GLY A 504 -11.22 10.63 -19.09
CA GLY A 504 -10.28 11.76 -18.98
C GLY A 504 -10.56 12.70 -17.81
N LEU A 505 -11.25 12.24 -16.76
CA LEU A 505 -11.39 13.01 -15.53
C LEU A 505 -10.01 13.31 -14.93
N THR A 506 -9.72 14.60 -14.81
CA THR A 506 -8.56 15.13 -14.09
C THR A 506 -9.04 15.92 -12.90
N CYS A 507 -8.47 15.59 -11.75
CA CYS A 507 -8.56 16.29 -10.48
C CYS A 507 -7.13 16.62 -10.01
#